data_AF-A0A522VCH4-F1
#
_entry.id   AF-A0A522VCH4-F1
#
_cell.length_a   1.000
_cell.length_b   1.000
_cell.length_c   1.000
_cell.angle_alpha   90.00
_cell.angle_beta   90.00
_cell.angle_gamma   90.00
#
_symmetry.space_group_name_H-M   'P 1'
#
loop_
_entity.id
_entity.type
_entity.pdbx_description
1 polymer ?
#
loop_
_entity_poly.entity_id
_entity_poly.type
_entity_poly.pdbx_seq_one_letter_code
_entity_poly.pdbx_strand_id
1 'polypeptide(L)'
;MAKTAQSSRETANMRINLPVEVRRNQGRLGGDKCPGRRGVIIDENPLGRQCEGIRWKCKDRGGLWVVRIEAKGQAGECTEAFWGDELAEIQP
;
A
#
# COMPACT_ATOMS: atom_id res chain seq x y z
N MET A 1 -3.31 -3.55 -29.29
CA MET A 1 -2.49 -3.11 -28.14
C MET A 1 -3.43 -2.75 -27.00
N ALA A 2 -3.77 -3.71 -26.13
CA ALA A 2 -4.69 -3.48 -25.02
C ALA A 2 -3.90 -3.18 -23.75
N LYS A 3 -3.77 -1.88 -23.43
CA LYS A 3 -3.39 -1.43 -22.09
C LYS A 3 -4.63 -0.75 -21.51
N THR A 4 -4.81 -0.84 -20.18
CA THR A 4 -5.81 -0.11 -19.38
C THR A 4 -7.06 -0.90 -19.00
N ALA A 5 -6.92 -1.94 -18.17
CA ALA A 5 -8.02 -2.41 -17.32
C ALA A 5 -7.59 -3.16 -16.04
N GLN A 6 -6.28 -3.25 -15.74
CA GLN A 6 -5.80 -4.12 -14.66
C GLN A 6 -5.59 -3.38 -13.32
N SER A 7 -5.59 -2.04 -13.31
CA SER A 7 -5.19 -1.23 -12.16
C SER A 7 -6.28 -1.03 -11.09
N SER A 8 -7.55 -1.38 -11.35
CA SER A 8 -8.67 -1.03 -10.47
C SER A 8 -9.18 -2.21 -9.62
N ARG A 9 -8.73 -3.44 -9.93
CA ARG A 9 -9.18 -4.67 -9.26
C ARG A 9 -8.23 -5.15 -8.18
N GLU A 10 -6.95 -4.78 -8.25
CA GLU A 10 -5.92 -5.20 -7.29
C GLU A 10 -6.00 -4.49 -5.93
N THR A 11 -6.53 -3.26 -5.88
CA THR A 11 -6.75 -2.53 -4.62
C THR A 11 -7.96 -3.02 -3.82
N ALA A 12 -8.83 -3.85 -4.41
CA ALA A 12 -10.10 -4.23 -3.81
C ALA A 12 -10.00 -5.34 -2.73
N ASN A 13 -8.84 -6.00 -2.59
CA ASN A 13 -8.66 -7.15 -1.71
C ASN A 13 -7.55 -6.96 -0.65
N MET A 14 -7.20 -5.71 -0.31
CA MET A 14 -6.25 -5.46 0.78
C MET A 14 -6.84 -5.92 2.11
N ARG A 15 -6.06 -6.71 2.86
CA ARG A 15 -6.45 -7.28 4.16
C ARG A 15 -5.23 -7.49 5.04
N ILE A 16 -5.45 -7.53 6.36
CA ILE A 16 -4.41 -7.89 7.32
C ILE A 16 -3.87 -9.30 6.99
N ASN A 17 -2.56 -9.49 7.16
CA ASN A 17 -1.80 -10.67 6.76
C ASN A 17 -1.68 -10.92 5.25
N LEU A 18 -1.98 -9.91 4.42
CA LEU A 18 -1.70 -9.99 2.98
C LEU A 18 -0.21 -9.66 2.72
N PRO A 19 0.55 -10.56 2.06
CA PRO A 19 1.89 -10.25 1.59
C PRO A 19 1.79 -9.28 0.40
N VAL A 20 2.54 -8.18 0.49
CA VAL A 20 2.49 -7.09 -0.47
C VAL A 20 3.89 -6.62 -0.89
N GLU A 21 3.99 -6.10 -2.11
CA GLU A 21 5.17 -5.40 -2.61
C GLU A 21 4.85 -3.92 -2.83
N VAL A 22 5.76 -3.04 -2.41
CA VAL A 22 5.61 -1.59 -2.61
C VAL A 22 5.90 -1.26 -4.08
N ARG A 23 4.86 -0.92 -4.85
CA ARG A 23 4.97 -0.62 -6.29
C ARG A 23 5.62 0.71 -6.58
N ARG A 24 5.40 1.71 -5.72
CA ARG A 24 5.82 3.10 -5.95
C ARG A 24 6.31 3.73 -4.67
N ASN A 25 7.16 4.75 -4.83
CA ASN A 25 7.60 5.59 -3.71
C ASN A 25 6.39 6.20 -3.00
N GLN A 26 6.49 6.28 -1.67
CA GLN A 26 5.52 6.85 -0.75
C GLN A 26 5.46 8.39 -0.88
N GLY A 27 5.29 8.90 -2.10
CA GLY A 27 5.42 10.32 -2.44
C GLY A 27 4.35 11.21 -1.80
N ARG A 28 3.29 10.61 -1.23
CA ARG A 28 2.16 11.32 -0.62
C ARG A 28 2.26 11.45 0.90
N LEU A 29 2.97 10.53 1.57
CA LEU A 29 3.13 10.52 3.03
C LEU A 29 4.52 10.98 3.46
N GLY A 30 5.45 11.14 2.51
CA GLY A 30 6.79 11.67 2.78
C GLY A 30 7.69 10.69 3.54
N GLY A 31 7.31 9.42 3.65
CA GLY A 31 8.12 8.36 4.25
C GLY A 31 9.25 7.87 3.34
N ASP A 32 10.00 6.90 3.85
CA ASP A 32 11.18 6.38 3.17
C ASP A 32 10.78 5.71 1.85
N LYS A 33 11.58 6.00 0.82
CA LYS A 33 11.36 5.47 -0.52
C LYS A 33 11.78 4.00 -0.54
N CYS A 34 10.81 3.12 -0.29
CA CYS A 34 10.97 1.67 -0.25
C CYS A 34 10.42 0.93 -1.50
N PRO A 35 10.58 1.39 -2.75
CA PRO A 35 10.00 0.73 -3.91
C PRO A 35 10.64 -0.65 -4.11
N GLY A 36 9.84 -1.66 -4.45
CA GLY A 36 10.27 -3.04 -4.63
C GLY A 36 10.62 -3.78 -3.32
N ARG A 37 10.38 -3.16 -2.15
CA ARG A 37 10.45 -3.89 -0.88
C ARG A 37 9.15 -4.67 -0.67
N ARG A 38 9.30 -5.83 -0.02
CA ARG A 38 8.22 -6.73 0.33
C ARG A 38 7.89 -6.57 1.80
N GLY A 39 6.64 -6.78 2.14
CA GLY A 39 6.15 -6.70 3.50
C GLY A 39 4.81 -7.38 3.65
N VAL A 40 4.26 -7.27 4.85
CA VAL A 40 2.94 -7.82 5.18
C VAL A 40 2.09 -6.72 5.80
N ILE A 41 0.83 -6.62 5.37
CA ILE A 41 -0.14 -5.72 6.00
C ILE A 41 -0.39 -6.21 7.43
N ILE A 42 -0.09 -5.39 8.42
CA ILE A 42 -0.30 -5.71 9.84
C ILE A 42 -1.48 -4.98 10.45
N ASP A 43 -1.89 -3.85 9.86
CA ASP A 43 -3.00 -3.05 10.37
C ASP A 43 -3.63 -2.18 9.27
N GLU A 44 -4.86 -1.73 9.50
CA GLU A 44 -5.55 -0.75 8.65
C GLU A 44 -5.57 0.61 9.36
N ASN A 45 -5.08 1.65 8.70
CA ASN A 45 -5.08 2.98 9.29
C ASN A 45 -6.45 3.65 9.10
N PRO A 46 -7.16 4.02 10.18
CA PRO A 46 -8.50 4.62 10.11
C PRO A 46 -8.53 5.97 9.37
N LEU A 47 -7.40 6.69 9.28
CA LEU A 47 -7.28 7.91 8.48
C LEU A 47 -7.48 7.66 6.98
N GLY A 48 -7.22 6.44 6.50
CA GLY A 48 -7.52 6.03 5.14
C GLY A 48 -9.03 5.93 4.83
N ARG A 49 -9.87 5.79 5.87
CA ARG A 49 -11.34 5.75 5.76
C ARG A 49 -12.00 7.13 5.87
N GLN A 50 -11.38 8.08 6.57
CA GLN A 50 -11.96 9.39 6.89
C GLN A 50 -11.87 10.43 5.77
N CYS A 51 -12.26 10.08 4.54
CA CYS A 51 -12.38 11.07 3.45
C CYS A 51 -13.83 11.23 2.98
N GLU A 52 -14.80 11.08 3.88
CA GLU A 52 -16.13 11.65 3.65
C GLU A 52 -16.09 13.15 3.92
N GLY A 53 -16.27 13.96 2.87
CA GLY A 53 -16.40 15.43 2.98
C GLY A 53 -15.23 16.24 2.40
N ILE A 54 -14.07 15.64 2.18
CA ILE A 54 -12.95 16.29 1.45
C ILE A 54 -12.95 15.75 0.02
N ARG A 55 -13.01 16.66 -0.96
CA ARG A 55 -13.12 16.42 -2.43
C ARG A 55 -12.04 15.51 -3.04
N TRP A 56 -11.11 15.01 -2.24
CA TRP A 56 -9.98 14.17 -2.63
C TRP A 56 -10.26 12.69 -2.31
N LYS A 57 -11.01 12.06 -3.22
CA LYS A 57 -11.07 10.61 -3.54
C LYS A 57 -10.09 9.67 -2.79
N CYS A 58 -10.35 9.34 -1.52
CA CYS A 58 -9.62 8.25 -0.84
C CYS A 58 -10.20 6.86 -1.16
N LYS A 59 -11.50 6.80 -1.52
CA LYS A 59 -12.16 5.56 -1.97
C LYS A 59 -11.50 4.99 -3.23
N ASP A 60 -11.00 5.85 -4.12
CA ASP A 60 -10.29 5.44 -5.34
C ASP A 60 -8.86 4.92 -5.06
N ARG A 61 -8.34 5.07 -3.84
CA ARG A 61 -6.96 4.76 -3.46
C ARG A 61 -6.81 3.46 -2.67
N GLY A 62 -7.91 2.77 -2.39
CA GLY A 62 -7.90 1.46 -1.72
C GLY A 62 -7.61 1.49 -0.22
N GLY A 63 -7.72 2.64 0.45
CA GLY A 63 -7.46 2.77 1.90
C GLY A 63 -5.99 3.01 2.25
N LEU A 64 -5.71 3.26 3.54
CA LEU A 64 -4.36 3.44 4.07
C LEU A 64 -4.02 2.24 4.96
N TRP A 65 -2.91 1.58 4.68
CA TRP A 65 -2.54 0.29 5.28
C TRP A 65 -1.17 0.37 5.92
N VAL A 66 -1.03 -0.22 7.10
CA VAL A 66 0.25 -0.31 7.80
C VAL A 66 0.92 -1.61 7.40
N VAL A 67 2.11 -1.50 6.81
CA VAL A 67 2.88 -2.61 6.28
C VAL A 67 4.16 -2.76 7.08
N ARG A 68 4.41 -3.97 7.59
CA ARG A 68 5.73 -4.35 8.09
C ARG A 68 6.60 -4.75 6.92
N ILE A 69 7.59 -3.94 6.60
CA ILE A 69 8.53 -4.18 5.51
C ILE A 69 9.65 -5.09 6.00
N GLU A 70 9.90 -6.16 5.26
CA GLU A 70 10.99 -7.09 5.55
C GLU A 70 12.35 -6.38 5.37
N ALA A 71 13.21 -6.56 6.36
CA ALA A 71 14.62 -6.18 6.31
C ALA A 71 15.32 -6.88 5.12
N LYS A 72 15.99 -6.11 4.25
CA LYS A 72 17.01 -6.69 3.35
C LYS A 72 18.39 -6.36 3.94
N GLY A 73 19.05 -7.36 4.52
CA GLY A 73 20.40 -7.22 5.08
C GLY A 73 20.42 -6.52 6.44
N GLN A 74 21.29 -5.53 6.62
CA GLN A 74 21.50 -4.82 7.91
C GLN A 74 20.43 -3.76 8.24
N ALA A 75 19.55 -3.42 7.31
CA ALA A 75 18.45 -2.50 7.59
C ALA A 75 17.35 -3.25 8.35
N GLY A 76 17.06 -2.85 9.59
CA GLY A 76 16.06 -3.48 10.44
C GLY A 76 14.65 -3.51 9.81
N GLU A 77 13.77 -4.33 10.39
CA GLU A 77 12.35 -4.32 10.05
C GLU A 77 11.77 -2.93 10.33
N CYS A 78 11.08 -2.34 9.35
CA CYS A 78 10.39 -1.06 9.53
C CYS A 78 8.89 -1.24 9.28
N THR A 79 8.10 -0.43 9.98
CA THR A 79 6.64 -0.40 9.82
C THR A 79 6.26 0.94 9.25
N GLU A 80 5.60 0.94 8.09
CA GLU A 80 5.25 2.16 7.37
C GLU A 80 3.84 2.09 6.79
N ALA A 81 3.21 3.25 6.60
CA ALA A 81 1.86 3.35 6.06
C ALA A 81 1.90 3.59 4.54
N PHE A 82 1.10 2.83 3.79
CA PHE A 82 1.00 2.94 2.33
C PHE A 82 -0.45 3.03 1.89
N TRP A 83 -0.71 3.79 0.83
CA TRP A 83 -2.02 3.73 0.19
C TRP A 83 -2.19 2.40 -0.53
N GLY A 84 -3.41 1.87 -0.60
CA GLY A 84 -3.70 0.62 -1.32
C GLY A 84 -3.20 0.65 -2.77
N ASP A 85 -3.30 1.80 -3.46
CA ASP A 85 -2.80 2.00 -4.84
C ASP A 85 -1.26 2.00 -4.96
N GLU A 86 -0.54 2.05 -3.84
CA GLU A 86 0.92 1.95 -3.75
C GLU A 86 1.40 0.52 -3.49
N LEU A 87 0.49 -0.41 -3.19
CA LEU A 87 0.78 -1.81 -2.86
C LEU A 87 0.35 -2.76 -3.99
N ALA A 88 1.12 -3.82 -4.20
CA ALA A 88 0.75 -4.99 -5.00
C ALA A 88 0.57 -6.19 -4.09
N GLU A 89 -0.46 -7.00 -4.32
CA GLU A 89 -0.48 -8.35 -3.76
C GLU A 89 0.64 -9.19 -4.38
N ILE A 90 1.40 -9.91 -3.55
CA ILE A 90 2.34 -10.92 -4.00
C ILE A 90 1.58 -12.25 -4.01
N GLN A 91 1.26 -12.77 -5.21
CA GLN A 91 0.74 -14.13 -5.32
C GLN A 91 1.89 -15.13 -5.06
N PRO A 92 1.64 -16.21 -4.31
CA PRO A 92 2.62 -17.25 -4.02
C PRO A 92 3.10 -17.99 -5.28
#